data_AF-A0A259P1H8-F1
#
_entry.id   AF-A0A259P1H8-F1
#
_cell.length_a   1.000
_cell.length_b   1.000
_cell.length_c   1.000
_cell.angle_alpha   90.00
_cell.angle_beta   90.00
_cell.angle_gamma   90.00
#
_symmetry.space_group_name_H-M   'P 1'
#
loop_
_entity.id
_entity.type
_entity.pdbx_description
1 polymer ?
#
loop_
_entity_poly.entity_id
_entity_poly.type
_entity_poly.pdbx_seq_one_letter_code
_entity_poly.pdbx_strand_id
1 'polypeptide(L)'
;MSEPTFMLQLAGRHYRLKATVANSPAAALIKTELEQRLATAAAQSPLANRDQLLVLTAVNLVAELLQQQTLEQQQLRTLLTTIRQAD
;
A
#
# COMPACT_ATOMS: atom_id res chain seq x y z
N MET A 1 -20.03 -18.13 -6.04
CA MET A 1 -18.77 -18.34 -5.28
C MET A 1 -18.59 -17.12 -4.39
N SER A 2 -18.74 -17.27 -3.07
CA SER A 2 -18.65 -16.16 -2.12
C SER A 2 -17.20 -15.73 -1.96
N GLU A 3 -16.92 -14.43 -2.08
CA GLU A 3 -15.57 -13.89 -1.88
C GLU A 3 -15.12 -14.14 -0.43
N PRO A 4 -13.91 -14.71 -0.20
CA PRO A 4 -13.41 -14.90 1.15
C PRO A 4 -13.29 -13.55 1.86
N THR A 5 -13.83 -13.45 3.08
CA THR A 5 -13.65 -12.27 3.93
C THR A 5 -12.69 -12.61 5.05
N PHE A 6 -11.78 -11.68 5.37
CA PHE A 6 -10.87 -11.82 6.50
C PHE A 6 -10.97 -10.61 7.43
N MET A 7 -10.65 -10.86 8.70
CA MET A 7 -10.64 -9.85 9.75
C MET A 7 -9.21 -9.39 9.99
N LEU A 8 -9.00 -8.08 10.01
CA LEU A 8 -7.71 -7.45 10.24
C LEU A 8 -7.82 -6.53 11.45
N GLN A 9 -6.92 -6.68 12.43
CA GLN A 9 -6.83 -5.75 13.55
C GLN A 9 -5.73 -4.75 13.25
N LEU A 10 -6.06 -3.46 13.18
CA LEU A 10 -5.11 -2.37 12.95
C LEU A 10 -5.30 -1.26 13.96
N ALA A 11 -4.18 -0.85 14.57
CA ALA A 11 -4.12 0.16 15.62
C ALA A 11 -5.01 -0.15 16.86
N GLY A 12 -5.65 -1.33 16.95
CA GLY A 12 -6.66 -1.68 17.96
C GLY A 12 -8.13 -1.58 17.48
N ARG A 13 -8.39 -1.60 16.16
CA ARG A 13 -9.74 -1.63 15.54
C ARG A 13 -9.82 -2.83 14.61
N HIS A 14 -10.99 -3.44 14.53
CA HIS A 14 -11.21 -4.60 13.66
C HIS A 14 -11.86 -4.16 12.35
N TYR A 15 -11.23 -4.54 11.24
CA TYR A 15 -11.68 -4.26 9.89
C TYR A 15 -12.01 -5.57 9.19
N ARG A 16 -13.16 -5.59 8.50
CA ARG A 16 -13.55 -6.72 7.64
C ARG A 16 -13.17 -6.37 6.21
N LEU A 17 -12.28 -7.15 5.62
CA LEU A 17 -11.79 -6.96 4.27
C LEU A 17 -12.27 -8.11 3.38
N LYS A 18 -12.67 -7.77 2.15
CA LYS A 18 -12.96 -8.76 1.11
C LYS A 18 -11.64 -9.11 0.43
N ALA A 19 -11.29 -10.38 0.40
CA ALA A 19 -10.21 -10.90 -0.42
C ALA A 19 -10.79 -11.41 -1.74
N THR A 20 -10.17 -11.04 -2.85
CA THR A 20 -10.44 -11.71 -4.13
C THR A 20 -9.63 -13.01 -4.17
N VAL A 21 -10.23 -14.07 -4.70
CA VAL A 21 -9.66 -15.44 -4.69
C VAL A 21 -8.31 -15.53 -5.42
N ALA A 22 -8.00 -14.57 -6.30
CA ALA A 22 -6.73 -14.46 -7.03
C ALA A 22 -5.59 -13.86 -6.20
N ASN A 23 -5.92 -13.11 -5.14
CA ASN A 23 -4.99 -12.43 -4.26
C ASN A 23 -5.38 -12.76 -2.83
N SER A 24 -4.95 -13.92 -2.33
CA SER A 24 -4.83 -14.14 -0.90
C SER A 24 -3.39 -13.84 -0.48
N PRO A 25 -2.90 -12.58 -0.52
CA PRO A 25 -1.71 -12.25 0.23
C PRO A 25 -2.01 -12.64 1.68
N ALA A 26 -1.06 -13.30 2.36
CA ALA A 26 -1.28 -13.72 3.73
C ALA A 26 -1.72 -12.49 4.54
N ALA A 27 -2.94 -12.48 5.08
CA ALA A 27 -3.50 -11.33 5.79
C ALA A 27 -2.56 -10.83 6.91
N ALA A 28 -1.72 -11.73 7.43
CA ALA A 28 -0.61 -11.44 8.32
C ALA A 28 0.41 -10.44 7.73
N LEU A 29 0.83 -10.60 6.48
CA LEU A 29 1.78 -9.70 5.81
C LEU A 29 1.20 -8.30 5.63
N ILE A 30 -0.06 -8.19 5.19
CA ILE A 30 -0.76 -6.89 5.10
C ILE A 30 -0.81 -6.23 6.47
N LYS A 31 -1.13 -6.99 7.52
CA LYS A 31 -1.15 -6.49 8.89
C LYS A 31 0.20 -5.92 9.29
N THR A 32 1.26 -6.71 9.15
CA THR A 32 2.62 -6.35 9.57
C THR A 32 3.10 -5.09 8.85
N GLU A 33 2.90 -4.99 7.54
CA GLU A 33 3.30 -3.82 6.76
C GLU A 33 2.56 -2.55 7.21
N LEU A 34 1.24 -2.63 7.39
CA LEU A 34 0.45 -1.48 7.82
C LEU A 34 0.76 -1.05 9.25
N GLU A 35 1.04 -1.99 10.17
CA GLU A 35 1.47 -1.66 11.53
C GLU A 35 2.83 -0.98 11.56
N GLN A 36 3.78 -1.44 10.75
CA GLN A 36 5.10 -0.82 10.64
C GLN A 36 4.99 0.62 10.11
N ARG A 37 4.21 0.83 9.04
CA ARG A 37 4.00 2.17 8.49
C ARG A 37 3.27 3.10 9.45
N LEU A 38 2.29 2.58 10.19
CA LEU A 38 1.60 3.36 11.22
C LEU A 38 2.57 3.79 12.32
N ALA A 39 3.49 2.91 12.74
CA ALA A 39 4.52 3.24 13.72
C ALA A 39 5.47 4.34 13.19
N THR A 40 5.86 4.27 11.92
CA THR A 40 6.64 5.34 11.26
C THR A 40 5.88 6.66 11.21
N ALA A 41 4.61 6.65 10.83
CA ALA A 41 3.76 7.84 10.81
C ALA A 41 3.59 8.44 12.21
N ALA A 42 3.42 7.58 13.24
CA ALA A 42 3.34 8.02 14.63
C ALA A 42 4.63 8.69 15.12
N ALA A 43 5.79 8.15 14.72
CA ALA A 43 7.09 8.76 15.05
C ALA A 43 7.28 10.12 14.36
N GLN A 44 6.80 10.27 13.13
CA GLN A 44 6.89 11.52 12.36
C GLN A 44 5.83 12.57 12.79
N SER A 45 4.73 12.13 13.38
CA SER A 45 3.60 12.98 13.78
C SER A 45 3.08 12.62 15.18
N PRO A 46 3.85 12.91 16.25
CA PRO A 46 3.57 12.45 17.61
C PRO A 46 2.31 13.06 18.23
N LEU A 47 1.82 14.19 17.69
CA LEU A 47 0.60 14.87 18.15
C LEU A 47 -0.66 14.42 17.40
N ALA A 48 -0.51 13.62 16.34
CA ALA A 48 -1.64 13.17 15.55
C ALA A 48 -2.44 12.12 16.33
N ASN A 49 -3.76 12.30 16.33
CA ASN A 49 -4.64 11.27 16.88
C ASN A 49 -4.63 10.04 15.96
N ARG A 50 -5.21 8.95 16.47
CA ARG A 50 -5.18 7.66 15.79
C ARG A 50 -5.84 7.66 14.41
N ASP A 51 -6.95 8.39 14.23
CA ASP A 51 -7.63 8.48 12.94
C ASP A 51 -6.81 9.31 11.94
N GLN A 52 -6.18 10.39 12.41
CA GLN A 52 -5.25 11.19 11.62
C GLN A 52 -4.03 10.37 11.17
N LEU A 53 -3.47 9.52 12.05
CA LEU A 53 -2.36 8.64 11.71
C LEU A 53 -2.75 7.59 10.65
N LEU A 54 -3.95 7.01 10.75
CA LEU A 54 -4.46 6.08 9.74
C LEU A 54 -4.62 6.75 8.38
N VAL A 55 -5.19 7.97 8.35
CA VAL A 55 -5.35 8.74 7.11
C VAL A 55 -3.99 9.12 6.53
N LEU A 56 -3.07 9.62 7.35
CA LEU A 56 -1.73 10.00 6.91
C LEU A 56 -0.97 8.80 6.32
N THR A 57 -1.06 7.65 6.98
CA THR A 57 -0.47 6.40 6.51
C THR A 57 -1.06 5.98 5.17
N ALA A 58 -2.38 6.09 5.00
CA ALA A 58 -3.05 5.76 3.74
C ALA A 58 -2.64 6.71 2.60
N VAL A 59 -2.60 8.03 2.86
CA VAL A 59 -2.20 9.04 1.88
C VAL A 59 -0.76 8.82 1.43
N ASN A 60 0.16 8.59 2.37
CA ASN A 60 1.57 8.34 2.05
C ASN A 60 1.72 7.06 1.22
N LEU A 61 1.03 5.98 1.58
CA LEU A 61 1.07 4.73 0.82
C LEU A 61 0.56 4.92 -0.62
N VAL A 62 -0.56 5.64 -0.80
CA VAL A 62 -1.10 5.92 -2.13
C VAL A 62 -0.12 6.78 -2.94
N ALA A 63 0.50 7.79 -2.33
CA ALA A 63 1.49 8.62 -2.99
C ALA A 63 2.71 7.81 -3.47
N GLU A 64 3.22 6.90 -2.62
CA GLU A 64 4.31 5.99 -2.97
C GLU A 64 3.94 5.07 -4.15
N LEU A 65 2.75 4.48 -4.14
CA LEU A 65 2.29 3.60 -5.22
C LEU A 65 2.13 4.36 -6.55
N LEU A 66 1.61 5.58 -6.50
CA LEU A 66 1.50 6.45 -7.70
C LEU A 66 2.88 6.83 -8.23
N GLN A 67 3.83 7.13 -7.35
CA GLN A 67 5.20 7.44 -7.73
C GLN A 67 5.89 6.23 -8.38
N GLN A 68 5.71 5.03 -7.80
CA GLN A 68 6.24 3.78 -8.36
C GLN A 68 5.70 3.52 -9.76
N GLN A 69 4.37 3.61 -9.95
CA GLN A 69 3.74 3.44 -11.26
C GLN A 69 4.28 4.43 -12.30
N THR A 70 4.47 5.69 -11.90
CA THR A 70 5.01 6.72 -12.79
C THR A 70 6.44 6.40 -13.22
N LEU A 71 7.27 5.91 -12.29
CA LEU A 71 8.66 5.55 -12.54
C LEU A 71 8.77 4.32 -13.45
N GLU A 72 7.93 3.30 -13.25
CA GLU A 72 7.85 2.13 -14.14
C GLU A 72 7.45 2.54 -15.56
N GLN A 73 6.45 3.42 -15.73
CA GLN A 73 6.07 3.92 -17.04
C GLN A 73 7.19 4.72 -17.72
N GLN A 74 7.93 5.52 -16.97
CA GLN A 74 9.08 6.26 -17.51
C GLN A 74 10.16 5.29 -17.99
N GLN A 75 10.51 4.28 -17.19
CA GLN A 75 11.51 3.27 -17.57
C GLN A 75 11.09 2.50 -18.83
N LEU A 76 9.82 2.08 -18.92
CA LEU A 76 9.30 1.41 -20.11
C LEU A 76 9.39 2.30 -21.35
N ARG A 77 9.04 3.59 -21.22
CA ARG A 77 9.18 4.55 -22.32
C ARG A 77 10.64 4.70 -22.75
N THR A 78 11.57 4.84 -21.80
CA THR A 78 13.00 4.95 -22.09
C THR A 78 13.53 3.70 -22.80
N LEU A 79 13.14 2.50 -22.37
CA LEU A 79 13.51 1.24 -23.01
C LEU A 79 12.96 1.15 -24.43
N LEU A 80 11.70 1.52 -24.66
CA LEU A 80 11.11 1.54 -26.00
C LEU A 80 11.80 2.55 -26.92
N THR A 81 12.15 3.74 -26.41
CA THR A 81 12.87 4.74 -27.20
C THR A 81 14.30 4.32 -27.53
N THR A 82 14.99 3.63 -26.61
CA THR A 82 16.37 3.16 -26.85
C THR A 82 16.40 2.00 -27.84
N ILE A 83 15.43 1.08 -27.79
CA ILE A 83 15.29 0.02 -28.80
C ILE A 83 15.02 0.62 -30.18
N ARG A 84 14.12 1.60 -30.28
CA ARG A 84 13.76 2.25 -31.55
C ARG A 84 14.89 3.09 -32.18
N GLN A 85 15.90 3.45 -31.40
CA GLN A 85 17.08 4.18 -31.87
C GLN A 85 18.26 3.26 -32.23
N ALA A 86 18.14 1.96 -31.92
CA ALA A 86 19.14 0.95 -32.24
C ALA A 86 18.86 0.22 -33.58
N ASP A 87 17.69 0.48 -34.20
CA ASP A 87 17.34 0.15 -35.59
C ASP A 87 17.65 1.33 -36.52
#